data_AF-A0A6L9J0R0-F1
#
_entry.id   AF-A0A6L9J0R0-F1
#
_cell.length_a   1.000
_cell.length_b   1.000
_cell.length_c   1.000
_cell.angle_alpha   90.00
_cell.angle_beta   90.00
_cell.angle_gamma   90.00
#
_symmetry.space_group_name_H-M   'P 1'
#
loop_
_entity.id
_entity.type
_entity.pdbx_description
1 polymer ?
#
loop_
_entity_poly.entity_id
_entity_poly.type
_entity_poly.pdbx_seq_one_letter_code
_entity_poly.pdbx_strand_id
1 'polypeptide(L)'
;DDTFGVDATWPLFIQQRTGLLLGYIATEGMEFETPDMFPDEVAAAGGVAAWMAGLDADPQQWARRLNLAQIEIEAMIPYQV
;
A
#
# COMPACT_ATOMS: atom_id res chain seq x y z
N ASP A 1 -2.83 -7.56 -14.66
CA ASP A 1 -2.08 -8.06 -13.50
C ASP A 1 -3.08 -7.98 -12.37
N ASP A 2 -3.38 -9.12 -11.76
CA ASP A 2 -4.40 -9.24 -10.72
C ASP A 2 -3.73 -9.49 -9.36
N THR A 3 -2.43 -9.18 -9.26
CA THR A 3 -1.60 -9.27 -8.05
C THR A 3 -1.37 -7.87 -7.45
N PHE A 4 -0.83 -7.81 -6.23
CA PHE A 4 -0.40 -6.54 -5.59
C PHE A 4 0.57 -5.71 -6.45
N GLY A 5 1.29 -6.33 -7.39
CA GLY A 5 2.16 -5.62 -8.34
C GLY A 5 1.42 -4.62 -9.24
N VAL A 6 0.10 -4.74 -9.40
CA VAL A 6 -0.69 -3.84 -10.25
C VAL A 6 -0.64 -2.39 -9.74
N ASP A 7 -0.58 -2.20 -8.42
CA ASP A 7 -0.61 -0.87 -7.78
C ASP A 7 0.60 -0.03 -8.17
N ALA A 8 1.74 -0.69 -8.41
CA ALA A 8 2.98 -0.05 -8.82
C ALA A 8 3.21 -0.03 -10.34
N THR A 9 2.56 -0.90 -11.12
CA THR A 9 2.72 -0.95 -12.58
C THR A 9 1.79 0.03 -13.32
N TRP A 10 0.57 0.25 -12.82
CA TRP A 10 -0.38 1.24 -13.39
C TRP A 10 0.18 2.67 -13.50
N PRO A 11 0.90 3.23 -12.49
CA PRO A 11 1.44 4.59 -12.56
C PRO A 11 2.52 4.71 -13.65
N LEU A 12 3.30 3.65 -13.89
CA LEU A 12 4.31 3.62 -14.96
C LEU A 12 3.65 3.69 -16.33
N PHE A 13 2.54 2.97 -16.54
CA PHE A 13 1.79 3.09 -17.80
C PHE A 13 1.18 4.48 -17.99
N ILE A 14 0.72 5.13 -16.91
CA ILE A 14 0.22 6.52 -16.95
C ILE A 14 1.35 7.48 -17.32
N GLN A 15 2.54 7.31 -16.74
CA GLN A 15 3.70 8.15 -17.00
C GLN A 15 4.12 8.13 -18.48
N GLN A 16 3.89 7.02 -19.19
CA GLN A 16 4.16 6.89 -20.62
C GLN A 16 3.11 7.58 -21.52
N ARG A 17 1.99 8.07 -20.96
CA ARG A 17 0.94 8.77 -21.72
C ARG A 17 1.19 10.27 -21.77
N THR A 18 1.06 10.86 -22.96
CA THR A 18 1.12 12.30 -23.12
C THR A 18 -0.12 12.96 -22.53
N GLY A 19 0.06 14.09 -21.83
CA GLY A 19 -1.04 14.90 -21.28
C GLY A 19 -1.56 14.47 -19.90
N LEU A 20 -0.95 13.45 -19.27
CA LEU A 20 -1.20 13.10 -17.88
C LEU A 20 0.01 13.45 -17.01
N LEU A 21 -0.23 13.89 -15.78
CA LEU A 21 0.79 14.18 -14.78
C LEU A 21 0.60 13.24 -13.59
N LEU A 22 1.68 12.61 -13.15
CA LEU A 22 1.67 11.76 -11.96
C LEU A 22 1.89 12.63 -10.71
N GLY A 23 0.93 12.59 -9.78
CA GLY A 23 1.03 13.18 -8.46
C GLY A 23 1.51 12.17 -7.41
N TYR A 24 1.69 12.63 -6.19
CA TYR A 24 2.13 11.81 -5.05
C TYR A 24 1.48 12.28 -3.76
N ILE A 25 1.14 11.32 -2.89
CA ILE A 25 0.80 11.54 -1.49
C ILE A 25 1.55 10.51 -0.64
N ALA A 26 2.13 10.94 0.47
CA ALA A 26 2.82 10.05 1.39
C ALA A 26 1.81 9.31 2.26
N THR A 27 1.97 7.99 2.38
CA THR A 27 1.15 7.13 3.25
C THR A 27 2.05 6.18 4.02
N GLU A 28 1.53 5.54 5.08
CA GLU A 28 2.31 4.57 5.85
C GLU A 28 2.53 3.22 5.14
N GLY A 29 1.78 2.97 4.07
CA GLY A 29 1.88 1.78 3.21
C GLY A 29 0.58 0.97 3.14
N MET A 30 -0.22 0.93 4.20
CA MET A 30 -1.47 0.14 4.26
C MET A 30 -2.72 0.97 4.59
N GLU A 31 -2.60 2.31 4.63
CA GLU A 31 -3.61 3.17 5.27
C GLU A 31 -4.96 3.12 4.56
N PHE A 32 -4.92 2.88 3.25
CA PHE A 32 -6.09 2.80 2.38
C PHE A 32 -6.77 1.43 2.40
N GLU A 33 -6.11 0.40 2.92
CA GLU A 33 -6.58 -0.97 2.76
C GLU A 33 -7.44 -1.46 3.93
N THR A 34 -7.53 -0.71 5.04
CA THR A 34 -7.65 -1.38 6.32
C THR A 34 -8.80 -0.94 7.24
N PRO A 35 -9.02 0.34 7.59
CA PRO A 35 -10.01 0.64 8.63
C PRO A 35 -11.44 0.31 8.22
N ASP A 36 -11.78 0.55 6.95
CA ASP A 36 -13.10 0.26 6.38
C ASP A 36 -13.32 -1.24 6.14
N MET A 37 -12.24 -2.01 6.01
CA MET A 37 -12.27 -3.46 5.78
C MET A 37 -12.32 -4.26 7.08
N PHE A 38 -11.85 -3.68 8.20
CA PHE A 38 -11.76 -4.35 9.51
C PHE A 38 -12.52 -3.58 10.62
N PRO A 39 -13.81 -3.25 10.44
CA PRO A 39 -14.56 -2.42 11.39
C PRO A 39 -14.66 -3.06 12.79
N ASP A 40 -14.75 -4.39 12.86
CA ASP A 40 -14.84 -5.13 14.13
C ASP A 40 -13.52 -5.07 14.90
N GLU A 41 -12.37 -5.19 14.23
CA GLU A 41 -11.06 -5.10 14.85
C GLU A 41 -10.77 -3.68 15.33
N VAL A 42 -11.14 -2.68 14.53
CA VAL A 42 -11.06 -1.27 14.89
C VAL A 42 -11.90 -0.97 16.13
N ALA A 43 -13.13 -1.46 16.19
CA ALA A 43 -14.00 -1.31 17.35
C ALA A 43 -13.40 -1.99 18.60
N ALA A 44 -12.87 -3.21 18.44
CA ALA A 44 -12.24 -3.96 19.53
C ALA A 44 -10.98 -3.28 20.08
N ALA A 45 -10.20 -2.61 19.22
CA ALA A 45 -9.03 -1.85 19.62
C ALA A 45 -9.36 -0.49 20.28
N GLY A 46 -10.63 -0.06 20.25
CA GLY A 46 -11.05 1.24 20.80
C GLY A 46 -10.92 2.40 19.81
N GLY A 47 -10.91 2.11 18.52
CA GLY A 47 -10.90 3.09 17.43
C GLY A 47 -9.66 3.00 16.54
N VAL A 48 -9.71 3.71 15.40
CA VAL A 48 -8.71 3.61 14.32
C VAL A 48 -7.30 3.92 14.82
N ALA A 49 -7.14 4.98 15.62
CA ALA A 49 -5.82 5.37 16.13
C ALA A 49 -5.19 4.30 17.03
N ALA A 50 -5.98 3.66 17.89
CA ALA A 50 -5.48 2.59 18.77
C ALA A 50 -5.20 1.31 18.00
N TRP A 51 -6.02 1.00 17.00
CA TRP A 51 -5.80 -0.12 16.09
C TRP A 51 -4.50 0.04 15.28
N MET A 52 -4.29 1.21 14.65
CA MET A 52 -3.05 1.54 13.93
C MET A 52 -1.82 1.48 14.84
N ALA A 53 -1.91 2.04 16.05
CA ALA A 53 -0.81 1.97 17.02
C ALA A 53 -0.46 0.52 17.39
N GLY A 54 -1.46 -0.37 17.45
CA GLY A 54 -1.25 -1.79 17.68
C GLY A 54 -0.52 -2.48 16.52
N LEU A 55 -0.89 -2.16 15.28
CA LEU A 55 -0.20 -2.65 14.08
C LEU A 55 1.25 -2.16 14.04
N ASP A 56 1.48 -0.89 14.34
CA ASP A 56 2.82 -0.28 14.32
C ASP A 56 3.71 -0.78 15.46
N ALA A 57 3.12 -1.26 16.55
CA ALA A 57 3.86 -1.90 17.64
C ALA A 57 4.29 -3.34 17.32
N ASP A 58 3.75 -3.97 16.28
CA ASP A 58 4.08 -5.34 15.88
C ASP A 58 5.15 -5.39 14.77
N PRO A 59 6.38 -5.85 15.06
CA PRO A 59 7.43 -5.98 14.05
C PRO A 59 7.08 -6.89 12.87
N GLN A 60 6.16 -7.84 13.04
CA GLN A 60 5.73 -8.72 11.96
C GLN A 60 4.93 -7.96 10.90
N GLN A 61 4.13 -6.97 11.32
CA GLN A 61 3.41 -6.11 10.38
C GLN A 61 4.37 -5.26 9.55
N TRP A 62 5.43 -4.75 10.17
CA TRP A 62 6.51 -4.05 9.43
C TRP A 62 7.20 -4.95 8.42
N ALA A 63 7.55 -6.19 8.81
CA ALA A 63 8.14 -7.16 7.89
C ALA A 63 7.22 -7.46 6.71
N ARG A 64 5.90 -7.60 6.96
CA ARG A 64 4.89 -7.80 5.91
C ARG A 64 4.80 -6.61 4.97
N ARG A 65 4.72 -5.37 5.49
CA ARG A 65 4.70 -4.14 4.68
C ARG A 65 5.92 -4.04 3.76
N LEU A 66 7.11 -4.35 4.26
CA LEU A 66 8.33 -4.38 3.46
C LEU A 66 8.30 -5.45 2.36
N ASN A 67 7.74 -6.63 2.65
CA ASN A 67 7.61 -7.68 1.66
C ASN A 67 6.63 -7.30 0.53
N LEU A 68 5.50 -6.66 0.86
CA LEU A 68 4.56 -6.14 -0.13
C LEU A 68 5.21 -5.07 -1.01
N ALA A 69 5.89 -4.09 -0.41
CA ALA A 69 6.64 -3.08 -1.14
C ALA A 69 7.70 -3.70 -2.08
N GLN A 70 8.36 -4.79 -1.65
CA GLN A 70 9.30 -5.51 -2.50
C GLN A 70 8.59 -6.16 -3.71
N ILE A 71 7.45 -6.82 -3.51
CA ILE A 71 6.67 -7.44 -4.60
C ILE A 71 6.26 -6.37 -5.62
N GLU A 72 5.79 -5.22 -5.16
CA GLU A 72 5.43 -4.07 -6.00
C GLU A 72 6.62 -3.54 -6.80
N ILE A 73 7.78 -3.37 -6.16
CA ILE A 73 9.02 -2.93 -6.83
C ILE A 73 9.46 -3.94 -7.89
N GLU A 74 9.45 -5.22 -7.58
CA GLU A 74 9.83 -6.28 -8.52
C GLU A 74 8.87 -6.33 -9.73
N ALA A 75 7.57 -6.13 -9.50
CA ALA A 75 6.56 -6.07 -10.56
C ALA A 75 6.78 -4.89 -11.53
N MET A 76 7.37 -3.79 -11.07
CA MET A 76 7.70 -2.64 -11.92
C MET A 76 8.85 -2.90 -12.90
N ILE A 77 9.80 -3.77 -12.56
CA ILE A 77 11.06 -3.95 -13.32
C ILE A 77 10.86 -4.13 -14.83
N PRO A 78 9.91 -4.97 -15.32
CA PRO A 78 9.70 -5.16 -16.75
C PRO A 78 9.18 -3.94 -17.50
N TYR A 79 8.69 -2.91 -16.79
CA TYR A 79 8.01 -1.74 -17.34
C TYR A 79 8.77 -0.42 -17.14
N GLN A 80 9.91 -0.46 -16.46
CA GLN A 80 10.83 0.67 -16.37
C GLN A 80 11.52 0.87 -17.73
N VAL A 81 11.34 2.06 -18.33
CA VAL A 81 11.89 2.46 -19.64
C VAL A 81 13.10 3.35 -19.45
#